data_AF-A0A2X2J2D2-F1
#
_entry.id   AF-A0A2X2J2D2-F1
#
_cell.length_a   1.000
_cell.length_b   1.000
_cell.length_c   1.000
_cell.angle_alpha   90.00
_cell.angle_beta   90.00
_cell.angle_gamma   90.00
#
_symmetry.space_group_name_H-M   'P 1'
#
loop_
_entity.id
_entity.type
_entity.pdbx_description
1 polymer ?
#
loop_
_entity_poly.entity_id
_entity_poly.type
_entity_poly.pdbx_seq_one_letter_code
_entity_poly.pdbx_strand_id
1 'polypeptide(L)'
;MLQKRSSFFLQFGILLNLITCNFCFAQRHKYDNRRIDSATFVETRTILSQLSTDQYEKRIFTNEFVTIPYRLLLPKNFNSKRKYPVVITFHNSSRMGSDNENQLEHLARTWIREDIYTTFNCFVVAPTV
;
A
#
# COMPACT_ATOMS: atom_id res chain seq x y z
N MET A 1 -1.05 37.76 47.02
CA MET A 1 -1.64 37.39 45.71
C MET A 1 -0.60 36.94 44.67
N LEU A 2 0.63 37.45 44.70
CA LEU A 2 1.70 37.11 43.73
C LEU A 2 2.23 35.66 43.80
N GLN A 3 2.29 35.07 45.00
CA GLN A 3 2.87 33.73 45.21
C GLN A 3 2.02 32.59 44.61
N LYS A 4 0.69 32.70 44.62
CA LYS A 4 -0.22 31.71 43.98
C LYS A 4 -0.12 31.74 42.45
N ARG A 5 0.10 32.92 41.85
CA ARG A 5 0.31 33.08 40.40
C ARG A 5 1.59 32.38 39.94
N SER A 6 2.68 32.52 40.70
CA SER A 6 3.97 31.86 40.39
C SER A 6 3.86 30.32 40.41
N SER A 7 3.18 29.76 41.42
CA SER A 7 2.96 28.31 41.54
C SER A 7 2.18 27.72 40.35
N PHE A 8 1.18 28.45 39.84
CA PHE A 8 0.38 28.03 38.68
C PHE A 8 1.21 27.96 37.39
N PHE A 9 2.06 28.97 37.13
CA PHE A 9 2.94 28.95 35.96
C PHE A 9 3.99 27.84 36.04
N LEU A 10 4.49 27.53 37.25
CA LEU A 10 5.42 26.43 37.47
C LEU A 10 4.76 25.07 37.21
N GLN A 11 3.54 24.85 37.75
CA GLN A 11 2.78 23.62 37.50
C GLN A 11 2.41 23.46 36.02
N PHE A 12 2.04 24.55 35.34
CA PHE A 12 1.74 24.54 33.91
C PHE A 12 2.99 24.22 33.07
N GLY A 13 4.15 24.77 33.43
CA GLY A 13 5.42 24.48 32.77
C GLY A 13 5.87 23.02 32.93
N ILE A 14 5.64 22.43 34.11
CA ILE A 14 5.90 21.00 34.36
C ILE A 14 4.94 20.12 33.55
N LEU A 15 3.64 20.45 33.53
CA LEU A 15 2.64 19.71 32.76
C LEU A 15 2.94 19.77 31.25
N LEU A 16 3.34 20.94 30.73
CA LEU A 16 3.71 21.11 29.33
C LEU A 16 4.95 20.27 28.96
N ASN A 17 5.96 20.22 29.83
CA ASN A 17 7.14 19.36 29.64
C ASN A 17 6.78 17.86 29.66
N LEU A 18 5.88 17.44 30.54
CA LEU A 18 5.44 16.05 30.60
C LEU A 18 4.69 15.64 29.31
N ILE A 19 3.91 16.55 28.71
CA ILE A 19 3.21 16.30 27.45
C ILE A 19 4.19 16.24 26.27
N THR A 20 5.19 17.11 26.20
CA THR A 20 6.16 17.13 25.08
C THR A 20 7.15 15.96 25.13
N CYS A 21 7.52 15.47 26.30
CA CYS A 21 8.44 14.33 26.45
C CYS A 21 7.86 12.99 25.93
N ASN A 22 6.52 12.84 25.88
CA ASN A 22 5.88 11.60 25.42
C ASN A 22 6.02 11.35 23.91
N PHE A 23 6.40 12.35 23.10
CA PHE A 23 6.57 12.20 21.64
C PHE A 23 7.96 11.70 21.21
N CYS A 24 8.91 11.49 22.12
CA CYS A 24 10.28 11.12 21.76
C CYS A 24 10.47 9.63 21.38
N PHE A 25 9.47 8.76 21.62
CA PHE A 25 9.57 7.31 21.37
C PHE A 25 8.53 6.76 20.37
N ALA A 26 8.18 7.55 19.35
CA ALA A 26 7.17 7.13 18.36
C ALA A 26 7.66 6.04 17.38
N GLN A 27 8.97 5.78 17.27
CA GLN A 27 9.50 4.81 16.32
C GLN A 27 9.74 3.44 16.96
N ARG A 28 8.78 2.51 16.80
CA ARG A 28 9.00 1.08 17.09
C ARG A 28 9.65 0.41 15.88
N HIS A 29 10.91 0.01 16.01
CA HIS A 29 11.56 -0.85 15.01
C HIS A 29 11.04 -2.27 15.17
N LYS A 30 10.31 -2.77 14.18
CA LYS A 30 9.96 -4.19 14.06
C LYS A 30 10.97 -4.84 13.12
N TYR A 31 11.90 -5.60 13.68
CA TYR A 31 12.85 -6.38 12.88
C TYR A 31 12.18 -7.67 12.42
N ASP A 32 12.28 -7.94 11.13
CA ASP A 32 11.87 -9.21 10.55
C ASP A 32 13.10 -10.10 10.42
N ASN A 33 13.22 -11.13 11.27
CA ASN A 33 14.35 -12.06 11.27
C ASN A 33 14.18 -13.20 10.24
N ARG A 34 13.24 -13.06 9.30
CA ARG A 34 13.09 -14.02 8.21
C ARG A 34 14.37 -14.06 7.37
N ARG A 35 15.02 -15.21 7.35
CA ARG A 35 16.11 -15.49 6.41
C ARG A 35 15.49 -15.69 5.03
N ILE A 36 15.75 -14.76 4.10
CA ILE A 36 15.31 -14.91 2.72
C ILE A 36 16.21 -15.97 2.06
N ASP A 37 15.63 -17.13 1.79
CA ASP A 37 16.29 -18.17 1.02
C ASP A 37 16.07 -17.94 -0.48
N SER A 38 17.12 -18.13 -1.29
CA SER A 38 17.06 -17.86 -2.74
C SER A 38 16.15 -18.85 -3.46
N ALA A 39 16.08 -20.11 -3.01
CA ALA A 39 15.19 -21.10 -3.59
C ALA A 39 13.73 -20.74 -3.29
N THR A 40 13.42 -20.37 -2.04
CA THR A 40 12.08 -19.89 -1.66
C THR A 40 11.67 -18.64 -2.44
N PHE A 41 12.60 -17.71 -2.70
CA PHE A 41 12.32 -16.53 -3.52
C PHE A 41 11.97 -16.90 -4.97
N VAL A 42 12.75 -17.79 -5.59
CA VAL A 42 12.50 -18.27 -6.96
C VAL A 42 11.19 -19.03 -7.04
N GLU A 43 10.90 -19.88 -6.08
CA GLU A 43 9.62 -20.61 -5.99
C GLU A 43 8.44 -19.65 -5.88
N THR A 44 8.51 -18.67 -4.98
CA THR A 44 7.46 -17.65 -4.80
C THR A 44 7.24 -16.86 -6.10
N ARG A 45 8.33 -16.49 -6.77
CA ARG A 45 8.29 -15.79 -8.07
C ARG A 45 7.56 -16.65 -9.11
N THR A 46 7.90 -17.93 -9.21
CA THR A 46 7.26 -18.87 -10.13
C THR A 46 5.77 -19.02 -9.84
N ILE A 47 5.39 -19.24 -8.57
CA ILE A 47 3.98 -19.34 -8.16
C ILE A 47 3.20 -18.10 -8.58
N LEU A 48 3.73 -16.90 -8.27
CA LEU A 48 3.10 -15.64 -8.66
C LEU A 48 2.96 -15.51 -10.18
N SER A 49 3.99 -15.88 -10.94
CA SER A 49 3.97 -15.82 -12.42
C SER A 49 2.95 -16.76 -13.07
N GLN A 50 2.49 -17.79 -12.37
CA GLN A 50 1.50 -18.74 -12.84
C GLN A 50 0.06 -18.33 -12.50
N LEU A 51 -0.15 -17.37 -11.59
CA LEU A 51 -1.49 -16.89 -11.23
C LEU A 51 -2.16 -16.21 -12.42
N SER A 52 -3.39 -16.62 -12.77
CA SER A 52 -4.14 -15.95 -13.83
C SER A 52 -4.47 -14.50 -13.46
N THR A 53 -4.27 -13.59 -14.42
CA THR A 53 -4.59 -12.17 -14.29
C THR A 53 -5.99 -11.81 -14.80
N ASP A 54 -6.85 -12.79 -15.09
CA ASP A 54 -8.18 -12.56 -15.69
C ASP A 54 -9.10 -11.68 -14.82
N GLN A 55 -8.86 -11.64 -13.51
CA GLN A 55 -9.60 -10.80 -12.57
C GLN A 55 -9.30 -9.30 -12.74
N TYR A 56 -8.21 -8.94 -13.43
CA TYR A 56 -7.88 -7.56 -13.75
C TYR A 56 -8.60 -7.10 -15.01
N GLU A 57 -9.55 -6.19 -14.85
CA GLU A 57 -10.25 -5.57 -15.97
C GLU A 57 -9.31 -4.66 -16.77
N LYS A 58 -9.35 -4.80 -18.11
CA LYS A 58 -8.72 -3.83 -19.03
C LYS A 58 -9.53 -2.56 -19.08
N ARG A 59 -8.90 -1.43 -18.81
CA ARG A 59 -9.51 -0.12 -18.95
C ARG A 59 -8.55 0.87 -19.60
N ILE A 60 -9.10 1.97 -20.09
CA ILE A 60 -8.36 3.06 -20.72
C ILE A 60 -8.86 4.36 -20.10
N PHE A 61 -7.93 5.21 -19.68
CA PHE A 61 -8.20 6.60 -19.33
C PHE A 61 -7.70 7.49 -20.46
N THR A 62 -8.54 8.40 -20.94
CA THR A 62 -8.17 9.36 -21.99
C THR A 62 -8.60 10.76 -21.58
N ASN A 63 -7.69 11.72 -21.73
CA ASN A 63 -7.99 13.15 -21.69
C ASN A 63 -7.36 13.85 -22.92
N GLU A 64 -7.38 15.18 -22.95
CA GLU A 64 -6.87 15.98 -24.08
C GLU A 64 -5.37 15.78 -24.39
N PHE A 65 -4.58 15.32 -23.41
CA PHE A 65 -3.12 15.23 -23.52
C PHE A 65 -2.58 13.81 -23.48
N VAL A 66 -3.30 12.89 -22.82
CA VAL A 66 -2.79 11.55 -22.53
C VAL A 66 -3.87 10.48 -22.64
N THR A 67 -3.47 9.33 -23.17
CA THR A 67 -4.21 8.07 -23.08
C THR A 67 -3.37 7.08 -22.29
N ILE A 68 -3.91 6.59 -21.17
CA ILE A 68 -3.23 5.65 -20.26
C ILE A 68 -4.07 4.38 -20.19
N PRO A 69 -3.62 3.27 -20.79
CA PRO A 69 -4.19 1.96 -20.53
C PRO A 69 -3.83 1.52 -19.11
N TYR A 70 -4.80 0.97 -18.38
CA TYR A 70 -4.57 0.47 -17.03
C TYR A 70 -5.38 -0.79 -16.77
N ARG A 71 -4.95 -1.52 -15.74
CA ARG A 71 -5.64 -2.67 -15.18
C ARG A 71 -6.28 -2.32 -13.86
N LEU A 72 -7.52 -2.77 -13.68
CA LEU A 72 -8.28 -2.57 -12.45
C LEU A 72 -8.68 -3.92 -11.85
N LEU A 73 -8.23 -4.17 -10.63
CA LEU A 73 -8.80 -5.22 -9.77
C LEU A 73 -9.81 -4.56 -8.83
N LEU A 74 -11.03 -5.11 -8.79
CA LEU A 74 -12.04 -4.72 -7.81
C LEU A 74 -11.81 -5.47 -6.50
N PRO A 75 -12.34 -4.99 -5.35
CA PRO A 75 -12.37 -5.78 -4.13
C PRO A 75 -13.11 -7.10 -4.36
N LYS A 76 -12.64 -8.20 -3.78
CA LYS A 76 -13.17 -9.55 -4.01
C LYS A 76 -14.68 -9.66 -3.76
N ASN A 77 -15.16 -9.00 -2.71
CA ASN A 77 -16.59 -8.88 -2.38
C ASN A 77 -17.06 -7.44 -2.55
N PHE A 78 -16.98 -6.93 -3.78
CA PHE A 78 -17.30 -5.53 -4.08
C PHE A 78 -18.76 -5.21 -3.72
N ASN A 79 -18.94 -4.11 -2.98
CA ASN A 79 -20.23 -3.54 -2.62
C ASN A 79 -20.16 -2.03 -2.79
N SER A 80 -20.95 -1.47 -3.71
CA SER A 80 -20.95 -0.04 -4.04
C SER A 80 -21.34 0.88 -2.88
N LYS A 81 -21.94 0.33 -1.81
CA LYS A 81 -22.29 1.08 -0.58
C LYS A 81 -21.14 1.15 0.44
N ARG A 82 -20.01 0.49 0.18
CA ARG A 82 -18.84 0.45 1.08
C ARG A 82 -17.67 1.21 0.48
N LYS A 83 -16.82 1.77 1.35
CA LYS A 83 -15.54 2.39 0.97
C LYS A 83 -14.44 1.34 1.05
N TYR A 84 -13.53 1.38 0.09
CA TYR A 84 -12.37 0.49 0.02
C TYR A 84 -11.09 1.31 -0.21
N PRO A 85 -9.94 0.85 0.29
CA PRO A 85 -8.66 1.44 -0.06
C PRO A 85 -8.38 1.31 -1.57
N VAL A 86 -7.53 2.21 -2.07
CA VAL A 86 -6.97 2.11 -3.42
C VAL A 86 -5.46 1.88 -3.29
N VAL A 87 -4.98 0.86 -3.98
CA VAL A 87 -3.56 0.58 -4.14
C VAL A 87 -3.19 0.88 -5.60
N ILE A 88 -2.11 1.62 -5.79
CA ILE A 88 -1.55 1.86 -7.13
C ILE A 88 -0.23 1.10 -7.19
N THR A 89 -0.09 0.20 -8.17
CA THR A 89 1.12 -0.61 -8.36
C THR A 89 1.80 -0.20 -9.66
N PHE A 90 3.04 0.28 -9.55
CA PHE A 90 3.87 0.59 -10.71
C PHE A 90 4.76 -0.60 -11.06
N HIS A 91 4.94 -0.85 -12.36
CA HIS A 91 5.80 -1.91 -12.86
C HIS A 91 7.26 -1.45 -12.95
N ASN A 92 8.18 -2.40 -13.13
CA ASN A 92 9.61 -2.11 -13.27
C ASN A 92 9.93 -1.69 -14.71
N SER A 93 11.01 -0.91 -14.91
CA SER A 93 11.43 -0.37 -16.23
C SER A 93 11.63 -1.42 -17.34
N SER A 94 11.84 -2.69 -16.97
CA SER A 94 11.99 -3.81 -17.89
C SER A 94 10.76 -4.12 -18.77
N ARG A 95 9.59 -3.51 -18.51
CA ARG A 95 8.31 -3.83 -19.16
C ARG A 95 7.55 -2.60 -19.67
N MET A 96 8.29 -1.67 -20.26
CA MET A 96 7.70 -0.54 -20.99
C MET A 96 6.97 -1.07 -22.24
N GLY A 97 5.74 -0.62 -22.47
CA GLY A 97 4.91 -1.11 -23.58
C GLY A 97 3.48 -0.61 -23.49
N SER A 98 2.68 -0.86 -24.52
CA SER A 98 1.28 -0.38 -24.62
C SER A 98 0.25 -1.50 -24.70
N ASP A 99 0.66 -2.76 -24.48
CA ASP A 99 -0.19 -3.94 -24.61
C ASP A 99 -1.25 -4.10 -23.50
N ASN A 100 -1.12 -3.34 -22.41
CA ASN A 100 -1.96 -3.44 -21.22
C ASN A 100 -1.96 -4.85 -20.60
N GLU A 101 -0.92 -5.65 -20.80
CA GLU A 101 -0.74 -6.99 -20.23
C GLU A 101 0.53 -7.09 -19.38
N ASN A 102 1.64 -6.59 -19.92
CA ASN A 102 2.97 -6.86 -19.38
C ASN A 102 3.28 -6.12 -18.06
N GLN A 103 2.45 -5.16 -17.65
CA GLN A 103 2.58 -4.47 -16.36
C GLN A 103 2.12 -5.32 -15.16
N LEU A 104 1.37 -6.40 -15.38
CA LEU A 104 0.87 -7.28 -14.31
C LEU A 104 1.92 -8.30 -13.85
N GLU A 105 2.97 -7.78 -13.21
CA GLU A 105 4.07 -8.57 -12.64
C GLU A 105 3.75 -9.18 -11.27
N HIS A 106 4.74 -9.83 -10.65
CA HIS A 106 4.73 -10.34 -9.28
C HIS A 106 4.11 -9.37 -8.26
N LEU A 107 4.38 -8.06 -8.33
CA LEU A 107 3.81 -7.10 -7.38
C LEU A 107 2.30 -6.93 -7.57
N ALA A 108 1.84 -6.75 -8.81
CA ALA A 108 0.39 -6.68 -9.10
C ALA A 108 -0.27 -8.03 -8.78
N ARG A 109 0.33 -9.14 -9.22
CA ARG A 109 -0.17 -10.51 -8.98
C ARG A 109 -0.20 -10.92 -7.50
N THR A 110 0.53 -10.23 -6.63
CA THR A 110 0.43 -10.47 -5.18
C THR A 110 -0.99 -10.17 -4.67
N TRP A 111 -1.69 -9.20 -5.27
CA TRP A 111 -3.02 -8.80 -4.84
C TRP A 111 -4.15 -9.75 -5.22
N ILE A 112 -3.93 -10.64 -6.19
CA ILE A 112 -4.88 -11.71 -6.57
C ILE A 112 -4.62 -13.03 -5.85
N ARG A 113 -3.55 -13.13 -5.07
CA ARG A 113 -3.35 -14.30 -4.21
C ARG A 113 -4.51 -14.42 -3.24
N GLU A 114 -5.05 -15.63 -3.09
CA GLU A 114 -6.28 -15.87 -2.34
C GLU A 114 -6.24 -15.37 -0.89
N ASP A 115 -5.10 -15.54 -0.21
CA ASP A 115 -4.85 -15.07 1.15
C ASP A 115 -4.87 -13.54 1.24
N ILE A 116 -4.23 -12.86 0.30
CA ILE A 116 -4.18 -11.40 0.23
C ILE A 116 -5.53 -10.82 -0.19
N TYR A 117 -6.12 -11.35 -1.26
CA TYR A 117 -7.32 -10.81 -1.88
C TYR A 117 -8.54 -10.90 -0.95
N THR A 118 -8.61 -11.96 -0.15
CA THR A 118 -9.66 -12.16 0.86
C THR A 118 -9.45 -11.26 2.08
N THR A 119 -8.21 -11.11 2.55
CA THR A 119 -7.88 -10.35 3.76
C THR A 119 -7.94 -8.84 3.53
N PHE A 120 -7.41 -8.38 2.41
CA PHE A 120 -7.23 -6.98 2.07
C PHE A 120 -8.10 -6.60 0.88
N ASN A 121 -9.40 -6.41 1.15
CA ASN A 121 -10.35 -5.96 0.13
C ASN A 121 -10.05 -4.51 -0.26
N CYS A 122 -9.46 -4.31 -1.44
CA CYS A 122 -9.12 -3.01 -1.99
C CYS A 122 -9.30 -2.98 -3.51
N PHE A 123 -9.30 -1.77 -4.08
CA PHE A 123 -9.07 -1.60 -5.50
C PHE A 123 -7.57 -1.63 -5.77
N VAL A 124 -7.15 -2.27 -6.86
CA VAL A 124 -5.76 -2.23 -7.32
C VAL A 124 -5.72 -1.69 -8.74
N VAL A 125 -4.97 -0.60 -8.93
CA VAL A 125 -4.76 0.06 -10.22
C VAL A 125 -3.32 -0.17 -10.66
N ALA A 126 -3.15 -0.82 -11.82
CA ALA A 126 -1.85 -1.03 -12.44
C ALA A 126 -1.81 -0.32 -13.81
N PRO A 127 -1.33 0.93 -13.87
CA PRO A 127 -1.18 1.66 -15.12
C PRO A 127 -0.05 1.07 -15.97
N THR A 128 -0.24 1.13 -17.28
CA THR A 128 0.81 0.94 -18.26
C THR A 128 1.38 2.32 -18.58
N VAL A 129 2.71 2.47 -18.56
CA VAL A 129 3.41 3.74 -18.81
C VAL A 129 4.26 3.58 -20.06
#